data_AF-A0A7J4QX09-F1
#
_entry.id   AF-A0A7J4QX09-F1
#
_cell.length_a   1.000
_cell.length_b   1.000
_cell.length_c   1.000
_cell.angle_alpha   90.00
_cell.angle_beta   90.00
_cell.angle_gamma   90.00
#
_symmetry.space_group_name_H-M   'P 1'
#
loop_
_entity.id
_entity.type
_entity.pdbx_description
1 polymer ?
#
loop_
_entity_poly.entity_id
_entity_poly.type
_entity_poly.pdbx_seq_one_letter_code
_entity_poly.pdbx_strand_id
1 'polypeptide(L)' 'MAQVALRSVHGKFLSAQPDGSAQWNRDVASAWEYFHIEERPGGKITLKSSHGKYVSAQADGS' A
#
# COMPACT_ATOMS: atom_id res chain seq x y z
N MET A 1 2.88 9.19 13.30
CA MET A 1 3.25 8.14 12.31
C MET A 1 2.71 8.60 10.96
N ALA A 2 3.56 8.65 9.92
CA ALA A 2 3.13 9.13 8.61
C ALA A 2 2.25 8.08 7.91
N GLN A 3 1.15 8.53 7.31
CA GLN A 3 0.33 7.71 6.43
C GLN A 3 0.37 8.28 5.02
N VAL A 4 0.26 7.41 4.02
CA VAL A 4 0.21 7.79 2.61
C VAL A 4 -0.88 7.04 1.88
N ALA A 5 -1.45 7.68 0.86
CA ALA A 5 -2.20 7.01 -0.19
C ALA A 5 -1.40 7.12 -1.49
N LEU A 6 -1.27 6.00 -2.20
CA LEU A 6 -0.52 5.94 -3.45
C LEU A 6 -1.51 6.07 -4.61
N ARG A 7 -1.30 7.04 -5.50
CA ARG A 7 -2.13 7.28 -6.68
C ARG A 7 -1.33 6.98 -7.95
N SER A 8 -1.88 6.17 -8.83
CA SER A 8 -1.29 5.86 -10.13
C SER A 8 -1.44 7.03 -11.11
N VAL A 9 -0.71 6.95 -12.22
CA VAL A 9 -0.82 7.91 -13.34
C VAL A 9 -2.22 7.93 -13.97
N HIS A 10 -3.01 6.86 -13.79
CA HIS A 10 -4.41 6.78 -14.25
C HIS A 10 -5.40 7.38 -13.25
N GLY A 11 -4.91 8.02 -12.19
CA GLY A 11 -5.72 8.65 -11.17
C GLY A 11 -6.37 7.69 -10.18
N LYS A 12 -6.04 6.39 -10.23
CA LYS A 12 -6.57 5.35 -9.33
C LYS A 12 -5.66 5.15 -8.12
N PHE A 13 -6.24 4.89 -6.96
CA PHE A 13 -5.52 4.61 -5.73
C PHE A 13 -5.24 3.12 -5.53
N LEU A 14 -4.10 2.81 -4.92
CA LEU A 14 -3.74 1.47 -4.48
C LEU A 14 -4.56 1.09 -3.25
N SER A 15 -5.25 -0.03 -3.32
CA SER A 15 -6.12 -0.57 -2.28
C SER A 15 -5.59 -1.91 -1.80
N ALA A 16 -5.27 -2.03 -0.52
CA ALA A 16 -4.92 -3.30 0.10
C ALA A 16 -6.19 -4.09 0.42
N GLN A 17 -6.28 -5.31 -0.09
CA GLN A 17 -7.43 -6.18 0.15
C GLN A 17 -7.21 -7.08 1.37
N PRO A 18 -8.28 -7.51 2.05
CA PRO A 18 -8.17 -8.43 3.19
C PRO A 18 -7.57 -9.78 2.81
N ASP A 19 -7.75 -10.24 1.56
CA ASP A 19 -7.14 -11.48 1.05
C ASP A 19 -5.61 -11.37 0.87
N GLY A 20 -5.05 -10.15 0.90
CA GLY A 20 -3.62 -9.87 0.74
C GLY A 20 -3.24 -9.40 -0.66
N SER A 21 -4.18 -9.38 -1.61
CA SER A 21 -3.96 -8.76 -2.91
C SER A 21 -3.91 -7.23 -2.80
N ALA A 22 -3.29 -6.59 -3.79
CA ALA A 22 -3.27 -5.14 -3.93
C ALA A 22 -3.89 -4.76 -5.29
N GLN A 23 -4.76 -3.75 -5.31
CA GLN A 23 -5.53 -3.36 -6.50
C GLN A 23 -5.40 -1.87 -6.80
N TRP A 24 -5.21 -1.50 -8.07
CA TRP A 24 -5.14 -0.10 -8.54
C TRP A 24 -6.45 0.38 -9.17
N ASN A 25 -7.57 0.30 -8.44
CA ASN A 25 -8.90 0.46 -9.03
C ASN A 25 -9.85 1.39 -8.25
N ARG A 26 -9.35 2.20 -7.30
CA ARG A 26 -10.18 3.10 -6.50
C ARG A 26 -10.09 4.54 -6.98
N ASP A 27 -11.22 5.23 -7.09
CA ASP A 27 -11.27 6.64 -7.48
C ASP A 27 -10.98 7.60 -6.32
N VAL A 28 -11.21 7.14 -5.09
CA VAL A 28 -11.03 7.91 -3.85
C VAL A 28 -10.24 7.07 -2.86
N ALA A 29 -9.31 7.71 -2.15
CA ALA A 29 -8.61 7.09 -1.04
C ALA A 29 -9.49 7.08 0.21
N SER A 30 -9.75 5.89 0.73
CA SER A 30 -10.42 5.64 2.01
C SER A 30 -9.58 4.64 2.82
N ALA A 31 -10.21 3.96 3.79
CA ALA A 31 -9.53 3.14 4.79
C ALA A 31 -8.55 2.08 4.24
N TRP A 32 -8.77 1.57 3.03
CA TRP A 32 -7.96 0.49 2.45
C TRP A 32 -6.82 1.01 1.58
N GLU A 33 -6.85 2.30 1.24
CA GLU A 33 -5.86 2.95 0.38
C GLU A 33 -4.79 3.69 1.19
N TYR A 34 -4.97 3.81 2.51
CA TYR A 34 -3.98 4.39 3.41
C TYR A 34 -3.03 3.33 3.97
N PHE A 35 -1.73 3.59 3.81
CA PHE A 35 -0.64 2.77 4.31
C PHE A 35 0.17 3.55 5.34
N HIS A 36 0.53 2.90 6.44
CA HIS A 36 1.45 3.44 7.42
C HIS A 36 2.88 3.27 6.93
N ILE A 37 3.66 4.34 6.99
CA ILE A 37 5.10 4.28 6.79
C ILE A 37 5.76 3.92 8.12
N GLU A 38 6.55 2.85 8.09
CA GLU A 38 7.45 2.48 9.18
C GLU A 38 8.89 2.51 8.68
N GLU A 39 9.77 3.18 9.41
CA GLU A 39 11.20 3.21 9.11
C GLU A 39 11.88 1.90 9.49
N ARG A 40 12.87 1.51 8.70
CA ARG A 40 13.70 0.31 8.90
C ARG A 40 15.18 0.68 8.78
N PRO A 41 16.08 -0.10 9.41
CA PRO A 41 17.53 0.15 9.32
C PRO A 41 18.02 0.27 7.88
N GLY A 42 19.02 1.13 7.69
CA GLY A 42 19.60 1.40 6.37
C GLY A 42 18.74 2.31 5.49
N GLY A 43 17.91 3.19 6.08
CA GLY A 43 17.12 4.18 5.35
C GLY A 43 15.97 3.58 4.55
N LYS A 44 15.54 2.36 4.90
CA LYS A 44 14.44 1.67 4.23
C LYS A 44 13.11 2.03 4.88
N ILE A 45 12.03 1.85 4.14
CA ILE A 45 10.67 1.97 4.68
C ILE A 45 9.87 0.70 4.39
N THR A 46 8.86 0.46 5.21
CA THR A 46 7.81 -0.52 4.95
C THR A 46 6.46 0.16 4.90
N LEU A 47 5.58 -0.33 4.03
CA LEU A 47 4.20 0.15 3.88
C LEU A 47 3.26 -0.89 4.49
N LYS A 48 2.58 -0.53 5.59
CA LYS A 48 1.66 -1.41 6.30
C LYS A 48 0.21 -0.99 6.07
N SER A 49 -0.61 -1.92 5.59
CA SER A 49 -2.03 -1.67 5.32
C SER A 49 -2.87 -1.68 6.60
N SER A 50 -4.11 -1.20 6.48
CA SER A 50 -5.12 -1.28 7.55
C SER A 50 -5.50 -2.72 7.93
N HIS A 51 -5.13 -3.71 7.12
CA HIS A 51 -5.30 -5.14 7.40
C HIS A 51 -4.09 -5.77 8.12
N GLY A 52 -3.12 -4.97 8.56
CA GLY A 52 -1.94 -5.45 9.28
C GLY A 52 -0.91 -6.20 8.42
N LYS A 53 -1.10 -6.20 7.09
CA LYS A 53 -0.18 -6.79 6.11
C LYS A 53 0.79 -5.74 5.57
N TYR A 54 1.92 -6.18 5.02
CA TYR A 54 2.90 -5.31 4.38
C TYR A 54 2.89 -5.50 2.87
N VAL A 55 3.18 -4.43 2.13
CA VAL A 55 3.36 -4.49 0.67
C VAL A 55 4.68 -5.20 0.34
N SER A 56 4.63 -6.15 -0.59
CA SER A 56 5.79 -6.85 -1.15
C SER A 56 5.65 -6.94 -2.67
N ALA A 57 6.77 -7.22 -3.34
CA ALA A 57 6.80 -7.58 -4.76
C ALA A 57 7.56 -8.89 -4.88
N GLN A 58 6.94 -9.88 -5.51
CA GLN A 58 7.48 -11.22 -5.64
C GLN A 58 8.28 -11.36 -6.94
N ALA A 59 9.13 -12.40 -7.01
CA ALA A 59 10.01 -12.62 -8.16
C ALA A 59 9.25 -12.89 -9.47
N ASP A 60 8.00 -13.35 -9.39
CA ASP A 60 7.10 -13.60 -10.52
C ASP A 60 6.33 -12.33 -10.97
N GLY A 61 6.55 -11.20 -10.30
CA GLY A 61 5.88 -9.93 -10.59
C GLY A 61 4.54 -9.73 -9.90
N SER A 62 4.15 -10.62 -8.97
CA SER A 62 2.99 -10.41 -8.07
C SER A 62 3.26 -9.46 -6.91
#